data_AF-A0A3N4LBC5-F1
#
_entry.id   AF-A0A3N4LBC5-F1
#
_cell.length_a   1.000
_cell.length_b   1.000
_cell.length_c   1.000
_cell.angle_alpha   90.00
_cell.angle_beta   90.00
_cell.angle_gamma   90.00
#
_symmetry.space_group_name_H-M   'P 1'
#
loop_
_entity.id
_entity.type
_entity.pdbx_description
1 polymer ?
#
loop_
_entity_poly.entity_id
_entity_poly.type
_entity_poly.pdbx_seq_one_letter_code
_entity_poly.pdbx_strand_id
1 'polypeptide(L)'
;MVQLLHRCSGSKDDFICGENEFQKPMLEVIDLEPTNIIPFALMDIEQSSTEGNLRGISRVLMDELKIPKDDFMQGIFLVGGDQLLAERVRSIQKQREGDIPGEDFSRVLPVLGAFHTNMNFKKMMMKMFLGDKSGRVLGSLQNLNKKLRRKYIDEKAGNYWACVDFTKDAGDAVLLGLIVQEGGAKTWDEFRGKSKMGEIRWRQVVAAVSNKLRYKHVSNLRDEEEDSRDRVYENLLLFVRMELEFRCFYKAIREADVGIMELVLQLWAPQFLGGGGTKYGPELVELRCGMLCEWDE
;
A
#
# COMPACT_ATOMS: atom_id res chain seq x y z
N MET A 1 21.13 -15.56 3.03
CA MET A 1 19.69 -15.60 3.42
C MET A 1 19.46 -16.07 4.87
N VAL A 2 20.44 -16.01 5.78
CA VAL A 2 20.31 -16.33 7.23
C VAL A 2 21.08 -15.32 8.12
N GLN A 3 21.28 -14.08 7.66
CA GLN A 3 22.04 -13.06 8.42
C GLN A 3 21.41 -11.66 8.38
N LEU A 4 20.08 -11.57 8.51
CA LEU A 4 19.34 -10.30 8.58
C LEU A 4 18.64 -10.10 9.94
N LEU A 5 19.22 -10.64 11.02
CA LEU A 5 18.69 -10.52 12.40
C LEU A 5 19.75 -10.03 13.40
N HIS A 6 20.64 -9.11 13.03
CA HIS A 6 21.71 -8.63 13.93
C HIS A 6 21.71 -7.13 14.26
N ARG A 7 20.57 -6.46 14.11
CA ARG A 7 20.30 -5.20 14.83
C ARG A 7 18.98 -5.22 15.62
N CYS A 8 18.64 -6.37 16.19
CA CYS A 8 17.65 -6.45 17.24
C CYS A 8 18.34 -6.90 18.53
N SER A 9 18.83 -5.94 19.32
CA SER A 9 19.19 -6.17 20.72
C SER A 9 17.95 -6.22 21.63
N GLY A 10 16.83 -6.69 21.09
CA GLY A 10 15.60 -6.99 21.81
C GLY A 10 15.55 -8.49 22.12
N SER A 11 15.03 -8.83 23.29
CA SER A 11 14.92 -10.22 23.73
C SER A 11 14.00 -11.02 22.79
N LYS A 12 14.09 -12.35 22.81
CA LYS A 12 13.21 -13.25 22.02
C LYS A 12 11.71 -13.03 22.27
N ASP A 13 11.34 -12.33 23.33
CA ASP A 13 9.95 -11.99 23.65
C ASP A 13 9.44 -10.75 22.88
N ASP A 14 10.32 -9.95 22.24
CA ASP A 14 9.93 -8.71 21.54
C ASP A 14 9.25 -8.95 20.17
N PHE A 15 9.29 -10.18 19.65
CA PHE A 15 8.56 -10.57 18.43
C PHE A 15 7.10 -10.96 18.71
N ILE A 16 6.74 -11.16 19.98
CA ILE A 16 5.36 -11.33 20.40
C ILE A 16 4.85 -9.93 20.68
N CYS A 17 3.74 -9.52 20.05
CA CYS A 17 3.08 -8.24 20.29
C CYS A 17 2.82 -8.02 21.79
N GLY A 18 3.81 -7.47 22.50
CA GLY A 18 3.67 -6.88 23.80
C GLY A 18 2.82 -5.62 23.65
N GLU A 19 2.21 -5.21 24.75
CA GLU A 19 1.36 -4.03 24.87
C GLU A 19 2.11 -2.70 24.67
N ASN A 20 3.18 -2.69 23.87
CA ASN A 20 3.73 -1.46 23.33
C ASN A 20 2.62 -0.88 22.46
N GLU A 21 1.99 0.18 22.97
CA GLU A 21 1.17 1.08 22.17
C GLU A 21 1.88 1.25 20.84
N PHE A 22 1.21 0.93 19.72
CA PHE A 22 1.70 1.36 18.42
C PHE A 22 1.93 2.86 18.56
N GLN A 23 3.21 3.25 18.66
CA GLN A 23 3.59 4.63 18.86
C GLN A 23 2.92 5.36 17.72
N LYS A 24 2.12 6.38 18.05
CA LYS A 24 1.39 7.13 17.05
C LYS A 24 2.41 7.51 15.96
N PRO A 25 2.17 7.15 14.69
CA PRO A 25 3.15 7.40 13.65
C PRO A 25 3.55 8.87 13.70
N MET A 26 4.86 9.12 13.66
CA MET A 26 5.36 10.48 13.55
C MET A 26 4.86 11.03 12.22
N LEU A 27 4.17 12.17 12.30
CA LEU A 27 3.77 12.89 11.11
C LEU A 27 5.03 13.49 10.53
N GLU A 28 5.40 13.06 9.34
CA GLU A 28 6.56 13.57 8.62
C GLU A 28 6.06 14.20 7.33
N VAL A 29 5.53 15.41 7.48
CA VAL A 29 5.02 16.20 6.36
C VAL A 29 6.20 16.96 5.79
N ILE A 30 6.51 16.72 4.52
CA ILE A 30 7.55 17.47 3.81
C ILE A 30 7.07 18.90 3.60
N ASP A 31 7.97 19.87 3.79
CA ASP A 31 7.69 21.27 3.47
C ASP A 31 7.28 21.43 2.01
N LEU A 32 6.15 22.11 1.78
CA LEU A 32 5.60 22.27 0.44
C LEU A 32 6.38 23.36 -0.31
N GLU A 33 7.17 22.93 -1.28
CA GLU A 33 7.78 23.80 -2.27
C GLU A 33 7.10 23.65 -3.63
N PRO A 34 6.94 24.74 -4.41
CA PRO A 34 6.45 24.64 -5.78
C PRO A 34 7.31 23.67 -6.60
N THR A 35 6.73 22.57 -7.05
CA THR A 35 7.43 21.62 -7.91
C THR A 35 7.70 22.26 -9.27
N ASN A 36 8.97 22.30 -9.66
CA ASN A 36 9.34 22.66 -11.02
C ASN A 36 9.01 21.49 -11.97
N ILE A 37 7.96 21.63 -12.77
CA ILE A 37 7.52 20.60 -13.71
C ILE A 37 8.07 20.94 -15.09
N ILE A 38 8.96 20.08 -15.60
CA ILE A 38 9.51 20.18 -16.95
C ILE A 38 8.90 19.05 -17.79
N PRO A 39 7.85 19.32 -18.58
CA PRO A 39 7.27 18.30 -19.45
C PRO A 39 8.17 18.05 -20.66
N PHE A 40 8.31 16.79 -21.05
CA PHE A 40 9.05 16.39 -22.25
C PHE A 40 8.09 15.96 -23.37
N ALA A 41 8.51 16.15 -24.62
CA ALA A 41 7.82 15.56 -25.76
C ALA A 41 7.99 14.03 -25.75
N LEU A 42 7.09 13.33 -26.44
CA LEU A 42 7.26 11.90 -26.70
C LEU A 42 8.59 11.69 -27.43
N MET A 43 9.45 10.84 -26.89
CA MET A 43 10.74 10.50 -27.50
C MET A 43 10.59 9.21 -28.31
N ASP A 44 11.10 9.21 -29.53
CA ASP A 44 11.20 8.01 -30.37
C ASP A 44 12.43 7.18 -29.97
N ILE A 45 12.34 6.59 -28.78
CA ILE A 45 13.38 5.73 -28.20
C ILE A 45 12.78 4.37 -27.89
N GLU A 46 13.41 3.34 -28.43
CA GLU A 46 13.07 1.95 -28.19
C GLU A 46 13.36 1.59 -26.71
N GLN A 47 12.38 1.03 -25.99
CA GLN A 47 12.47 0.72 -24.55
C GLN A 47 12.33 -0.79 -24.24
N SER A 48 12.45 -1.64 -25.26
CA SER A 48 12.44 -3.10 -25.09
C SER A 48 13.84 -3.70 -24.93
N SER A 49 14.89 -3.00 -25.36
CA SER A 49 16.30 -3.36 -25.13
C SER A 49 16.95 -2.56 -24.00
N THR A 50 17.97 -3.14 -23.34
CA THR A 50 18.73 -2.45 -22.28
C THR A 50 19.46 -1.21 -22.80
N GLU A 51 20.02 -1.28 -24.02
CA GLU A 51 20.68 -0.15 -24.67
C GLU A 51 19.70 0.99 -24.96
N GLY A 52 18.49 0.66 -25.42
CA GLY A 52 17.41 1.62 -25.61
C GLY A 52 16.99 2.29 -24.30
N ASN A 53 16.88 1.53 -23.22
CA ASN A 53 16.60 2.07 -21.88
C ASN A 53 17.70 3.01 -21.39
N LEU A 54 18.98 2.63 -21.53
CA LEU A 54 20.12 3.48 -21.19
C LEU A 54 20.05 4.81 -21.93
N ARG A 55 19.78 4.75 -23.24
CA ARG A 55 19.64 5.94 -24.08
C ARG A 55 18.47 6.82 -23.64
N GLY A 56 17.35 6.21 -23.27
CA GLY A 56 16.17 6.90 -22.75
C GLY A 56 16.44 7.66 -21.45
N ILE A 57 17.00 6.99 -20.44
CA ILE A 57 17.31 7.63 -19.15
C ILE A 57 18.38 8.71 -19.32
N SER A 58 19.45 8.43 -20.07
CA SER A 58 20.52 9.40 -20.32
C SER A 58 19.99 10.63 -21.04
N ARG A 59 19.10 10.44 -22.03
CA ARG A 59 18.45 11.55 -22.75
C ARG A 59 17.69 12.46 -21.80
N VAL A 60 16.87 11.90 -20.91
CA VAL A 60 16.09 12.67 -19.94
C VAL A 60 17.02 13.44 -18.99
N LEU A 61 17.99 12.77 -18.37
CA LEU A 61 18.83 13.38 -17.35
C LEU A 61 19.83 14.39 -17.92
N MET A 62 20.50 14.06 -19.02
CA MET A 62 21.62 14.84 -19.54
C MET A 62 21.21 15.85 -20.62
N ASP A 63 20.28 15.50 -21.51
CA ASP A 63 19.94 16.39 -22.64
C ASP A 63 18.74 17.28 -22.33
N GLU A 64 17.70 16.72 -21.71
CA GLU A 64 16.46 17.44 -21.45
C GLU A 64 16.53 18.22 -20.13
N LEU A 65 16.92 17.56 -19.03
CA LEU A 65 17.12 18.21 -17.73
C LEU A 65 18.46 18.95 -17.63
N LYS A 66 19.39 18.68 -18.55
CA LYS A 66 20.71 19.34 -18.60
C LYS A 66 21.48 19.22 -17.29
N ILE A 67 21.35 18.09 -16.59
CA ILE A 67 22.10 17.82 -15.36
C ILE A 67 23.58 17.77 -15.73
N PRO A 68 24.43 18.64 -15.14
CA PRO A 68 25.87 18.61 -15.39
C PRO A 68 26.45 17.24 -15.07
N LYS A 69 27.45 16.80 -15.85
CA LYS A 69 28.07 15.48 -15.64
C LYS A 69 28.60 15.33 -14.22
N ASP A 70 29.27 16.34 -13.68
CA ASP A 70 29.82 16.28 -12.33
C ASP A 70 28.73 16.12 -11.25
N ASP A 71 27.59 16.80 -11.42
CA ASP A 71 26.43 16.65 -10.55
C ASP A 71 25.80 15.26 -10.68
N PHE A 72 25.73 14.73 -11.91
CA PHE A 72 25.25 13.37 -12.15
C PHE A 72 26.13 12.31 -11.47
N MET A 73 27.45 12.51 -11.48
CA MET A 73 28.42 11.57 -10.90
C MET A 73 28.41 11.59 -9.35
N GLN A 74 27.96 12.69 -8.74
CA GLN A 74 27.97 12.88 -7.28
C GLN A 74 26.59 12.78 -6.64
N GLY A 75 25.53 13.16 -7.36
CA GLY A 75 24.17 13.26 -6.86
C GLY A 75 23.42 11.94 -6.86
N ILE A 76 22.40 11.85 -6.00
CA ILE A 76 21.42 10.76 -6.00
C ILE A 76 20.19 11.21 -6.77
N PHE A 77 19.71 10.39 -7.70
CA PHE A 77 18.58 10.71 -8.57
C PHE A 77 17.44 9.73 -8.34
N LEU A 78 16.36 10.21 -7.73
CA LEU A 78 15.14 9.44 -7.58
C LEU A 78 14.37 9.43 -8.89
N VAL A 79 14.14 8.25 -9.46
CA VAL A 79 13.38 8.07 -10.70
C VAL A 79 12.07 7.37 -10.39
N GLY A 80 11.00 8.16 -10.35
CA GLY A 80 9.65 7.72 -10.01
C GLY A 80 8.88 7.16 -11.20
N GLY A 81 8.25 5.98 -11.07
CA GLY A 81 7.39 5.43 -12.12
C GLY A 81 6.69 4.13 -11.79
N ASP A 82 6.25 3.41 -12.81
CA ASP A 82 5.71 2.06 -12.62
C ASP A 82 6.82 1.02 -12.41
N GLN A 83 6.43 -0.23 -12.16
CA GLN A 83 7.40 -1.33 -11.98
C GLN A 83 8.26 -1.57 -13.22
N LEU A 84 7.76 -1.28 -14.43
CA LEU A 84 8.56 -1.49 -15.64
C LEU A 84 9.73 -0.52 -15.69
N LEU A 85 9.52 0.75 -15.31
CA LEU A 85 10.61 1.72 -15.18
C LEU A 85 11.68 1.24 -14.19
N ALA A 86 11.25 0.75 -13.02
CA ALA A 86 12.17 0.24 -12.00
C ALA A 86 13.02 -0.94 -12.53
N GLU A 87 12.38 -1.87 -13.25
CA GLU A 87 13.06 -2.98 -13.90
C GLU A 87 14.07 -2.51 -14.97
N ARG A 88 13.74 -1.45 -15.71
CA ARG A 88 14.65 -0.88 -16.72
C ARG A 88 15.87 -0.22 -16.09
N VAL A 89 15.69 0.57 -15.04
CA VAL A 89 16.81 1.16 -14.28
C VAL A 89 17.74 0.07 -13.76
N ARG A 90 17.21 -0.96 -13.09
CA ARG A 90 18.04 -2.06 -12.56
C ARG A 90 18.74 -2.85 -13.67
N SER A 91 18.12 -3.00 -14.84
CA SER A 91 18.77 -3.67 -15.97
C SER A 91 20.01 -2.92 -16.49
N ILE A 92 19.96 -1.58 -16.45
CA ILE A 92 21.10 -0.71 -16.82
C ILE A 92 22.20 -0.83 -15.77
N GLN A 93 21.84 -0.69 -14.48
CA GLN A 93 22.78 -0.81 -13.36
C GLN A 93 23.53 -2.14 -13.40
N LYS A 94 22.81 -3.24 -13.63
CA LYS A 94 23.41 -4.58 -13.76
C LYS A 94 24.35 -4.70 -14.97
N GLN A 95 24.03 -4.06 -16.09
CA GLN A 95 24.89 -4.10 -17.28
C GLN A 95 26.19 -3.31 -17.07
N ARG A 96 26.15 -2.25 -16.24
CA ARG A 96 27.26 -1.33 -15.99
C ARG A 96 27.92 -1.57 -14.63
N GLU A 97 27.64 -2.70 -14.00
CA GLU A 97 28.22 -3.06 -12.72
C GLU A 97 29.74 -3.14 -12.84
N GLY A 98 30.45 -2.37 -12.01
CA GLY A 98 31.91 -2.26 -12.03
C GLY A 98 32.47 -1.15 -12.93
N ASP A 99 31.62 -0.38 -13.61
CA ASP A 99 32.03 0.86 -14.27
C ASP A 99 32.44 1.93 -13.23
N ILE A 100 32.91 3.09 -13.72
CA ILE A 100 33.28 4.22 -12.88
C ILE A 100 32.06 4.67 -12.05
N PRO A 101 32.18 4.84 -10.72
CA PRO A 101 31.05 5.25 -9.87
C PRO A 101 30.35 6.50 -10.43
N GLY A 102 29.06 6.40 -10.73
CA GLY A 102 28.27 7.43 -11.39
C GLY A 102 28.00 7.14 -12.88
N GLU A 103 28.97 6.60 -13.62
CA GLU A 103 28.74 6.08 -14.99
C GLU A 103 28.05 4.71 -14.96
N ASP A 104 28.09 4.02 -13.82
CA ASP A 104 27.44 2.74 -13.53
C ASP A 104 25.93 2.86 -13.23
N PHE A 105 25.39 4.07 -13.16
CA PHE A 105 24.00 4.37 -12.78
C PHE A 105 23.63 3.91 -11.36
N SER A 106 24.60 3.56 -10.51
CA SER A 106 24.35 3.15 -9.12
C SER A 106 23.61 4.22 -8.30
N ARG A 107 23.78 5.49 -8.68
CA ARG A 107 23.15 6.66 -8.04
C ARG A 107 21.74 6.98 -8.55
N VAL A 108 21.24 6.26 -9.56
CA VAL A 108 19.87 6.42 -10.07
C VAL A 108 18.97 5.42 -9.35
N LEU A 109 18.21 5.90 -8.37
CA LEU A 109 17.37 5.05 -7.52
C LEU A 109 15.94 4.98 -8.08
N PRO A 110 15.47 3.81 -8.53
CA PRO A 110 14.09 3.67 -8.96
C PRO A 110 13.16 3.68 -7.75
N VAL A 111 12.15 4.54 -7.77
CA VAL A 111 11.11 4.61 -6.74
C VAL A 111 9.77 4.31 -7.39
N LEU A 112 8.98 3.41 -6.80
CA LEU A 112 7.63 3.18 -7.27
C LEU A 112 6.76 4.42 -7.05
N GLY A 113 6.16 4.90 -8.13
CA GLY A 113 5.21 6.01 -8.08
C GLY A 113 4.03 5.65 -7.18
N ALA A 114 3.76 6.48 -6.18
CA ALA A 114 2.76 6.20 -5.15
C ALA A 114 1.35 5.95 -5.72
N PHE A 115 0.99 6.62 -6.82
CA PHE A 115 -0.25 6.35 -7.55
C PHE A 115 -0.31 4.93 -8.13
N HIS A 116 0.77 4.47 -8.77
CA HIS A 116 0.86 3.11 -9.32
C HIS A 116 0.83 2.06 -8.21
N THR A 117 1.49 2.30 -7.08
CA THR A 117 1.42 1.43 -5.90
C THR A 117 -0.03 1.31 -5.42
N ASN A 118 -0.74 2.43 -5.30
CA ASN A 118 -2.18 2.46 -4.97
C ASN A 118 -3.05 1.67 -5.95
N MET A 119 -2.81 1.83 -7.25
CA MET A 119 -3.54 1.08 -8.28
C MET A 119 -3.33 -0.42 -8.15
N ASN A 120 -2.09 -0.86 -7.95
CA ASN A 120 -1.78 -2.29 -7.84
C ASN A 120 -2.28 -2.88 -6.52
N PHE A 121 -2.28 -2.10 -5.43
CA PHE A 121 -2.89 -2.53 -4.18
C PHE A 121 -4.39 -2.74 -4.34
N LYS A 122 -5.08 -1.78 -4.99
CA LYS A 122 -6.52 -1.91 -5.27
C LYS A 122 -6.81 -3.13 -6.15
N LYS A 123 -5.99 -3.40 -7.17
CA LYS A 123 -6.11 -4.62 -8.00
C LYS A 123 -5.99 -5.90 -7.17
N MET A 124 -4.98 -5.98 -6.30
CA MET A 124 -4.79 -7.12 -5.40
C MET A 124 -6.00 -7.30 -4.48
N MET A 125 -6.46 -6.22 -3.83
CA MET A 125 -7.61 -6.25 -2.95
C MET A 125 -8.89 -6.69 -3.70
N MET A 126 -9.12 -6.17 -4.89
CA MET A 126 -10.25 -6.61 -5.74
C MET A 126 -10.16 -8.10 -6.03
N LYS A 127 -8.99 -8.59 -6.47
CA LYS A 127 -8.77 -10.02 -6.73
C LYS A 127 -9.02 -10.90 -5.50
N MET A 128 -8.61 -10.47 -4.32
CA MET A 128 -8.75 -11.24 -3.08
C MET A 128 -10.20 -11.31 -2.58
N PHE A 129 -10.94 -10.19 -2.65
CA PHE A 129 -12.26 -10.09 -1.99
C PHE A 129 -13.45 -10.10 -2.96
N LEU A 130 -13.24 -10.08 -4.28
CA LEU A 130 -14.36 -10.02 -5.24
C LEU A 130 -15.32 -11.20 -5.07
N GLY A 131 -14.78 -12.41 -4.88
CA GLY A 131 -15.56 -13.64 -4.82
C GLY A 131 -16.04 -14.08 -6.20
N ASP A 132 -16.95 -15.05 -6.22
CA ASP A 132 -17.46 -15.59 -7.48
C ASP A 132 -18.46 -14.63 -8.17
N LYS A 133 -18.62 -14.80 -9.49
CA LYS A 133 -19.57 -14.02 -10.30
C LYS A 133 -21.03 -14.22 -9.87
N SER A 134 -21.34 -15.32 -9.20
CA SER A 134 -22.69 -15.62 -8.72
C SER A 134 -23.09 -14.71 -7.56
N GLY A 135 -22.13 -14.07 -6.86
CA GLY A 135 -22.38 -13.22 -5.71
C GLY A 135 -23.11 -13.94 -4.56
N ARG A 136 -23.04 -15.28 -4.53
CA ARG A 136 -23.63 -16.11 -3.46
C ARG A 136 -22.74 -16.23 -2.25
N VAL A 137 -21.42 -16.05 -2.42
CA VAL A 137 -20.45 -16.03 -1.32
C VAL A 137 -20.72 -14.83 -0.44
N LEU A 138 -21.27 -15.06 0.75
CA LEU A 138 -21.56 -14.02 1.73
C LEU A 138 -20.26 -13.30 2.12
N GLY A 139 -20.35 -11.98 2.29
CA GLY A 139 -19.21 -11.14 2.65
C GLY A 139 -18.21 -10.88 1.51
N SER A 140 -18.41 -11.46 0.32
CA SER A 140 -17.64 -11.08 -0.88
C SER A 140 -18.08 -9.72 -1.42
N LEU A 141 -17.19 -9.03 -2.12
CA LEU A 141 -17.54 -7.77 -2.77
C LEU A 141 -18.60 -7.97 -3.85
N GLN A 142 -18.61 -9.08 -4.59
CA GLN A 142 -19.68 -9.34 -5.56
C GLN A 142 -21.05 -9.49 -4.89
N ASN A 143 -21.10 -10.10 -3.69
CA ASN A 143 -22.32 -10.16 -2.90
C ASN A 143 -22.80 -8.75 -2.47
N LEU A 144 -21.89 -7.89 -2.02
CA LEU A 144 -22.22 -6.51 -1.68
C LEU A 144 -22.64 -5.70 -2.92
N ASN A 145 -21.96 -5.90 -4.05
CA ASN A 145 -22.26 -5.20 -5.30
C ASN A 145 -23.64 -5.56 -5.86
N LYS A 146 -24.17 -6.77 -5.61
CA LYS A 146 -25.56 -7.09 -5.96
C LYS A 146 -26.58 -6.18 -5.28
N LYS A 147 -26.27 -5.69 -4.08
CA LYS A 147 -27.09 -4.74 -3.33
C LYS A 147 -26.86 -3.31 -3.81
N LEU A 148 -25.61 -2.93 -4.05
CA LEU A 148 -25.21 -1.55 -4.42
C LEU A 148 -25.35 -1.25 -5.92
N ARG A 149 -25.40 -2.27 -6.78
CA ARG A 149 -25.57 -2.21 -8.24
C ARG A 149 -24.57 -1.27 -8.94
N ARG A 150 -23.31 -1.27 -8.51
CA ARG A 150 -22.24 -0.49 -9.14
C ARG A 150 -21.80 -1.13 -10.45
N LYS A 151 -21.51 -0.28 -11.43
CA LYS A 151 -21.01 -0.67 -12.76
C LYS A 151 -19.48 -0.69 -12.77
N TYR A 152 -18.90 -1.38 -13.75
CA TYR A 152 -17.45 -1.43 -13.99
C TYR A 152 -16.62 -1.97 -12.81
N ILE A 153 -17.18 -2.96 -12.10
CA ILE A 153 -16.51 -3.65 -11.00
C ILE A 153 -15.99 -4.98 -11.53
N ASP A 154 -14.67 -5.16 -11.50
CA ASP A 154 -14.00 -6.37 -11.97
C ASP A 154 -12.71 -6.66 -11.19
N GLU A 155 -12.22 -7.89 -11.27
CA GLU A 155 -11.05 -8.36 -10.53
C GLU A 155 -9.74 -7.68 -10.94
N LYS A 156 -9.67 -7.15 -12.17
CA LYS A 156 -8.50 -6.44 -12.70
C LYS A 156 -8.52 -4.97 -12.34
N ALA A 157 -9.58 -4.51 -11.68
CA ALA A 157 -9.88 -3.10 -11.41
C ALA A 157 -9.66 -2.23 -12.67
N GLY A 158 -10.20 -2.67 -13.81
CA GLY A 158 -9.98 -2.02 -15.10
C GLY A 158 -10.47 -0.58 -15.11
N ASN A 159 -11.60 -0.32 -14.45
CA ASN A 159 -11.99 1.03 -14.04
C ASN A 159 -11.57 1.28 -12.59
N TYR A 160 -10.38 1.86 -12.43
CA TYR A 160 -9.78 2.11 -11.11
C TYR A 160 -10.70 2.92 -10.19
N TRP A 161 -11.21 4.06 -10.67
CA TRP A 161 -12.05 4.95 -9.85
C TRP A 161 -13.38 4.32 -9.45
N ALA A 162 -14.03 3.58 -10.36
CA ALA A 162 -15.24 2.84 -10.02
C ALA A 162 -15.00 1.81 -8.91
N CYS A 163 -13.85 1.13 -8.93
CA CYS A 163 -13.47 0.18 -7.88
C CYS A 163 -13.11 0.89 -6.57
N VAL A 164 -12.42 2.03 -6.61
CA VAL A 164 -12.13 2.85 -5.43
C VAL A 164 -13.42 3.30 -4.75
N ASP A 165 -14.35 3.91 -5.49
CA ASP A 165 -15.62 4.38 -4.93
C ASP A 165 -16.45 3.23 -4.36
N PHE A 166 -16.52 2.11 -5.07
CA PHE A 166 -17.26 0.94 -4.63
C PHE A 166 -16.66 0.32 -3.35
N THR A 167 -15.35 0.11 -3.30
CA THR A 167 -14.68 -0.46 -2.12
C THR A 167 -14.73 0.49 -0.93
N LYS A 168 -14.71 1.80 -1.17
CA LYS A 168 -14.97 2.80 -0.14
C LYS A 168 -16.36 2.61 0.45
N ASP A 169 -17.41 2.59 -0.36
CA ASP A 169 -18.79 2.47 0.13
C ASP A 169 -19.05 1.11 0.79
N ALA A 170 -18.47 0.03 0.27
CA ALA A 170 -18.51 -1.29 0.88
C ALA A 170 -17.80 -1.30 2.25
N GLY A 171 -16.61 -0.71 2.34
CA GLY A 171 -15.86 -0.58 3.58
C GLY A 171 -16.60 0.26 4.62
N ASP A 172 -17.22 1.37 4.21
CA ASP A 172 -18.04 2.22 5.08
C ASP A 172 -19.24 1.45 5.64
N ALA A 173 -19.92 0.64 4.81
CA ALA A 173 -21.04 -0.19 5.26
C ALA A 173 -20.62 -1.22 6.31
N VAL A 174 -19.48 -1.89 6.12
CA VAL A 174 -18.94 -2.85 7.09
C VAL A 174 -18.54 -2.16 8.40
N LEU A 175 -17.83 -1.02 8.29
CA LEU A 175 -17.40 -0.24 9.45
C LEU A 175 -18.60 0.28 10.26
N LEU A 176 -19.64 0.75 9.59
CA LEU A 176 -20.89 1.15 10.23
C LEU A 176 -21.58 -0.03 10.94
N GLY A 177 -21.57 -1.22 10.33
CA GLY A 177 -22.06 -2.44 10.97
C GLY A 177 -21.32 -2.77 12.27
N LEU A 178 -19.98 -2.67 12.26
CA LEU A 178 -19.16 -2.84 13.46
C LEU A 178 -19.48 -1.78 14.52
N ILE A 179 -19.62 -0.51 14.13
CA ILE A 179 -19.99 0.59 15.03
C ILE A 179 -21.36 0.37 15.68
N VAL A 180 -22.35 -0.09 14.91
CA VAL A 180 -23.69 -0.42 15.43
C VAL A 180 -23.60 -1.54 16.47
N GLN A 181 -22.88 -2.61 16.15
CA GLN A 181 -22.68 -3.76 17.04
C GLN A 181 -21.98 -3.34 18.35
N GLU A 182 -20.85 -2.62 18.25
CA GLU A 182 -20.09 -2.16 19.43
C GLU A 182 -20.81 -1.05 20.21
N GLY A 183 -21.72 -0.31 19.56
CA GLY A 183 -22.65 0.60 20.21
C GLY A 183 -23.75 -0.09 21.02
N GLY A 184 -23.72 -1.43 21.09
CA GLY A 184 -24.70 -2.24 21.80
C GLY A 184 -26.07 -2.25 21.14
N ALA A 185 -26.15 -2.04 19.82
CA ALA A 185 -27.38 -2.05 19.06
C ALA A 185 -27.40 -3.19 18.04
N LYS A 186 -28.58 -3.75 17.76
CA LYS A 186 -28.76 -4.80 16.75
C LYS A 186 -29.13 -4.25 15.38
N THR A 187 -29.71 -3.05 15.35
CA THR A 187 -30.16 -2.40 14.13
C THR A 187 -29.68 -0.96 14.05
N TRP A 188 -29.67 -0.43 12.83
CA TRP A 188 -29.34 0.98 12.60
C TRP A 188 -30.32 1.93 13.30
N ASP A 189 -31.60 1.60 13.34
CA ASP A 189 -32.61 2.45 13.98
C ASP A 189 -32.45 2.49 15.49
N GLU A 190 -32.15 1.35 16.12
CA GLU A 190 -31.82 1.29 17.54
C GLU A 190 -30.56 2.13 17.85
N PHE A 191 -29.50 1.95 17.04
CA PHE A 191 -28.27 2.72 17.20
C PHE A 191 -28.51 4.22 17.05
N ARG A 192 -29.31 4.63 16.06
CA ARG A 192 -29.71 6.03 15.85
C ARG A 192 -30.47 6.58 17.06
N GLY A 193 -31.37 5.80 17.65
CA GLY A 193 -32.08 6.16 18.88
C GLY A 193 -31.10 6.45 20.03
N LYS A 194 -30.22 5.48 20.33
CA LYS A 194 -29.18 5.59 21.37
C LYS A 194 -28.26 6.79 21.16
N SER A 195 -27.85 7.03 19.92
CA SER A 195 -26.99 8.16 19.55
C SER A 195 -27.65 9.50 19.85
N LYS A 196 -28.94 9.67 19.49
CA LYS A 196 -29.71 10.88 19.79
C LYS A 196 -29.90 11.12 21.28
N MET A 197 -29.99 10.05 22.07
CA MET A 197 -30.12 10.12 23.53
C MET A 197 -28.77 10.32 24.25
N GLY A 198 -27.65 10.36 23.52
CA GLY A 198 -26.32 10.52 24.10
C GLY A 198 -25.80 9.26 24.82
N GLU A 199 -26.40 8.09 24.56
CA GLU A 199 -26.06 6.83 25.23
C GLU A 199 -24.83 6.15 24.61
N ILE A 200 -24.39 6.61 23.44
CA ILE A 200 -23.23 6.04 22.75
C ILE A 200 -21.93 6.56 23.35
N ARG A 201 -21.19 5.65 23.97
CA ARG A 201 -19.83 5.91 24.48
C ARG A 201 -18.81 5.80 23.34
N TRP A 202 -18.73 6.83 22.50
CA TRP A 202 -17.92 6.84 21.26
C TRP A 202 -16.48 6.39 21.44
N ARG A 203 -15.79 6.82 22.52
CA ARG A 203 -14.40 6.39 22.78
C ARG A 203 -14.27 4.87 22.93
N GLN A 204 -15.24 4.24 23.59
CA GLN A 204 -15.24 2.80 23.79
C GLN A 204 -15.61 2.05 22.50
N VAL A 205 -16.59 2.56 21.76
CA VAL A 205 -16.97 2.02 20.44
C VAL A 205 -15.78 2.04 19.50
N VAL A 206 -15.08 3.18 19.39
CA VAL A 206 -13.89 3.30 18.54
C VAL A 206 -12.80 2.34 19.00
N ALA A 207 -12.49 2.29 20.30
CA ALA A 207 -11.48 1.36 20.82
C ALA A 207 -11.82 -0.11 20.52
N ALA A 208 -13.09 -0.50 20.67
CA ALA A 208 -13.55 -1.87 20.41
C ALA A 208 -13.46 -2.21 18.91
N VAL A 209 -13.91 -1.31 18.03
CA VAL A 209 -13.78 -1.46 16.58
C VAL A 209 -12.30 -1.54 16.18
N SER A 210 -11.46 -0.64 16.66
CA SER A 210 -10.01 -0.66 16.41
C SER A 210 -9.37 -1.97 16.86
N ASN A 211 -9.76 -2.51 18.02
CA ASN A 211 -9.26 -3.79 18.51
C ASN A 211 -9.64 -4.95 17.58
N LYS A 212 -10.86 -4.97 17.04
CA LYS A 212 -11.31 -5.99 16.06
C LYS A 212 -10.55 -5.91 14.73
N LEU A 213 -10.10 -4.72 14.36
CA LEU A 213 -9.36 -4.49 13.13
C LEU A 213 -7.85 -4.71 13.26
N ARG A 214 -7.33 -5.08 14.44
CA ARG A 214 -5.92 -5.47 14.62
C ARG A 214 -5.60 -6.79 13.94
N TYR A 215 -4.36 -6.94 13.46
CA TYR A 215 -3.87 -8.18 12.85
C TYR A 215 -4.06 -9.42 13.72
N LYS A 216 -3.68 -9.31 15.00
CA LYS A 216 -3.80 -10.39 15.98
C LYS A 216 -5.25 -10.85 16.19
N HIS A 217 -6.25 -9.97 16.06
CA HIS A 217 -7.64 -10.34 16.31
C HIS A 217 -8.14 -11.41 15.31
N VAL A 218 -7.95 -11.19 14.01
CA VAL A 218 -8.35 -12.18 13.00
C VAL A 218 -7.47 -13.43 13.06
N SER A 219 -6.20 -13.31 13.44
CA SER A 219 -5.35 -14.49 13.69
C SER A 219 -5.94 -15.37 14.78
N ASN A 220 -6.31 -14.78 15.91
CA ASN A 220 -6.91 -15.54 17.03
C ASN A 220 -8.23 -16.20 16.63
N LEU A 221 -9.08 -15.54 15.83
CA LEU A 221 -10.31 -16.15 15.32
C LEU A 221 -10.03 -17.38 14.44
N ARG A 222 -8.88 -17.41 13.76
CA ARG A 222 -8.47 -18.52 12.88
C ARG A 222 -7.82 -19.68 13.63
N ASP A 223 -7.41 -19.46 14.87
CA ASP A 223 -6.90 -20.51 15.76
C ASP A 223 -8.03 -21.34 16.39
N GLU A 224 -9.28 -20.89 16.26
CA GLU A 224 -10.46 -21.65 16.68
C GLU A 224 -10.74 -22.86 15.76
N GLU A 225 -11.53 -23.81 16.25
CA GLU A 225 -11.94 -24.97 15.46
C GLU A 225 -12.73 -24.57 14.21
N GLU A 226 -12.52 -25.28 13.10
CA GLU A 226 -13.07 -24.89 11.80
C GLU A 226 -14.60 -24.73 11.80
N ASP A 227 -15.31 -25.56 12.57
CA ASP A 227 -16.77 -25.54 12.66
C ASP A 227 -17.32 -24.39 13.54
N SER A 228 -16.51 -23.77 14.39
CA SER A 228 -16.91 -22.61 15.21
C SER A 228 -16.63 -21.27 14.52
N ARG A 229 -15.88 -21.28 13.41
CA ARG A 229 -15.38 -20.08 12.75
C ARG A 229 -16.42 -19.39 11.87
N ASP A 230 -16.67 -18.11 12.16
CA ASP A 230 -17.41 -17.24 11.24
C ASP A 230 -16.48 -16.67 10.16
N ARG A 231 -16.27 -17.47 9.12
CA ARG A 231 -15.43 -17.10 7.97
C ARG A 231 -15.93 -15.86 7.22
N VAL A 232 -17.24 -15.59 7.25
CA VAL A 232 -17.81 -14.40 6.60
C VAL A 232 -17.37 -13.16 7.37
N TYR A 233 -17.51 -13.19 8.68
CA TYR A 233 -17.07 -12.12 9.57
C TYR A 233 -15.56 -11.90 9.49
N GLU A 234 -14.75 -12.97 9.57
CA GLU A 234 -13.29 -12.88 9.39
C GLU A 234 -12.90 -12.17 8.09
N ASN A 235 -13.52 -12.56 6.97
CA ASN A 235 -13.24 -11.99 5.65
C ASN A 235 -13.61 -10.50 5.58
N LEU A 236 -14.73 -10.11 6.18
CA LEU A 236 -15.15 -8.71 6.25
C LEU A 236 -14.19 -7.85 7.08
N LEU A 237 -13.66 -8.39 8.20
CA LEU A 237 -12.66 -7.70 9.02
C LEU A 237 -11.35 -7.49 8.25
N LEU A 238 -10.90 -8.49 7.49
CA LEU A 238 -9.70 -8.36 6.64
C LEU A 238 -9.90 -7.33 5.52
N PHE A 239 -11.05 -7.38 4.85
CA PHE A 239 -11.39 -6.43 3.80
C PHE A 239 -11.38 -4.98 4.32
N VAL A 240 -12.11 -4.70 5.42
CA VAL A 240 -12.21 -3.33 5.92
C VAL A 240 -10.87 -2.82 6.45
N ARG A 241 -10.02 -3.69 7.00
CA ARG A 241 -8.64 -3.34 7.37
C ARG A 241 -7.83 -2.89 6.15
N MET A 242 -7.80 -3.70 5.09
CA MET A 242 -7.06 -3.36 3.86
C MET A 242 -7.62 -2.10 3.20
N GLU A 243 -8.93 -1.88 3.27
CA GLU A 243 -9.55 -0.65 2.77
C GLU A 243 -9.15 0.58 3.63
N LEU A 244 -9.02 0.44 4.94
CA LEU A 244 -8.50 1.52 5.80
C LEU A 244 -7.02 1.82 5.50
N GLU A 245 -6.19 0.80 5.30
CA GLU A 245 -4.79 0.96 4.89
C GLU A 245 -4.69 1.71 3.55
N PHE A 246 -5.52 1.34 2.56
CA PHE A 246 -5.64 2.06 1.29
C PHE A 246 -5.99 3.53 1.47
N ARG A 247 -6.96 3.84 2.34
CA ARG A 247 -7.35 5.24 2.61
C ARG A 247 -6.24 6.00 3.32
N CYS A 248 -5.54 5.38 4.27
CA CYS A 248 -4.41 5.97 4.96
C CYS A 248 -3.31 6.35 3.96
N PHE A 249 -2.90 5.42 3.09
CA PHE A 249 -1.89 5.69 2.07
C PHE A 249 -2.34 6.74 1.06
N TYR A 250 -3.58 6.65 0.55
CA TYR A 250 -4.14 7.64 -0.38
C TYR A 250 -4.17 9.04 0.23
N LYS A 251 -4.52 9.15 1.51
CA LYS A 251 -4.52 10.42 2.24
C LYS A 251 -3.10 10.94 2.45
N ALA A 252 -2.18 10.08 2.87
CA ALA A 252 -0.78 10.44 3.13
C ALA A 252 -0.08 11.00 1.89
N ILE A 253 -0.33 10.43 0.70
CA ILE A 253 0.18 10.99 -0.57
C ILE A 253 -0.29 12.44 -0.77
N ARG A 254 -1.56 12.73 -0.48
CA ARG A 254 -2.14 14.07 -0.69
C ARG A 254 -1.64 15.09 0.32
N GLU A 255 -1.26 14.62 1.50
CA GLU A 255 -0.74 15.45 2.59
C GLU A 255 0.80 15.47 2.61
N ALA A 256 1.46 14.81 1.66
CA ALA A 256 2.91 14.64 1.62
C ALA A 256 3.50 14.09 2.94
N ASP A 257 2.75 13.20 3.61
CA ASP A 257 3.15 12.57 4.88
C ASP A 257 3.92 11.27 4.59
N VAL A 258 5.24 11.38 4.53
CA VAL A 258 6.11 10.25 4.18
C VAL A 258 6.18 9.20 5.29
N GLY A 259 6.05 9.60 6.55
CA GLY A 259 6.05 8.68 7.69
C GLY A 259 4.86 7.72 7.65
N ILE A 260 3.66 8.22 7.33
CA ILE A 260 2.49 7.36 7.13
C ILE A 260 2.63 6.52 5.85
N MET A 261 3.17 7.09 4.77
CA MET A 261 3.41 6.34 3.55
C MET A 261 4.31 5.13 3.83
N GLU A 262 5.46 5.33 4.47
CA GLU A 262 6.40 4.28 4.82
C GLU A 262 5.75 3.20 5.70
N LEU A 263 5.02 3.61 6.76
CA LEU A 263 4.33 2.68 7.65
C LEU A 263 3.37 1.77 6.88
N VAL A 264 2.59 2.33 5.95
CA VAL A 264 1.66 1.53 5.16
C VAL A 264 2.40 0.63 4.16
N LEU A 265 3.49 1.10 3.54
CA LEU A 265 4.31 0.28 2.66
C LEU A 265 4.92 -0.93 3.38
N GLN A 266 5.31 -0.78 4.65
CA GLN A 266 5.75 -1.89 5.50
C GLN A 266 4.67 -2.97 5.65
N LEU A 267 3.39 -2.58 5.75
CA LEU A 267 2.27 -3.52 5.82
C LEU A 267 1.99 -4.14 4.45
N TRP A 268 2.14 -3.37 3.38
CA TRP A 268 1.79 -3.79 2.03
C TRP A 268 2.81 -4.74 1.41
N ALA A 269 4.11 -4.61 1.69
CA ALA A 269 5.12 -5.53 1.15
C ALA A 269 4.77 -7.02 1.39
N PRO A 270 4.51 -7.50 2.63
CA PRO A 270 4.10 -8.88 2.86
C PRO A 270 2.71 -9.19 2.29
N GLN A 271 1.78 -8.23 2.23
CA GLN A 271 0.47 -8.45 1.62
C GLN A 271 0.57 -8.66 0.10
N PHE A 272 1.40 -7.88 -0.60
CA PHE A 272 1.67 -8.08 -2.03
C PHE A 272 2.28 -9.45 -2.27
N LEU A 273 3.28 -9.84 -1.49
CA LEU A 273 3.90 -11.16 -1.61
C LEU A 273 2.88 -12.28 -1.38
N GLY A 274 2.07 -12.20 -0.31
CA GLY A 274 1.03 -13.19 0.00
C GLY A 274 -0.16 -13.19 -0.97
N GLY A 275 -0.47 -12.04 -1.58
CA GLY A 275 -1.56 -11.85 -2.55
C GLY A 275 -1.18 -12.20 -4.00
N GLY A 276 0.02 -12.71 -4.23
CA GLY A 276 0.52 -13.05 -5.57
C GLY A 276 0.95 -11.84 -6.41
N GLY A 277 1.24 -10.71 -5.78
CA GLY A 277 1.84 -9.51 -6.35
C GLY A 277 3.35 -9.68 -6.57
N THR A 278 3.73 -10.58 -7.47
CA THR A 278 5.14 -10.95 -7.73
C THR A 278 6.02 -9.83 -8.28
N LYS A 279 5.40 -8.76 -8.79
CA LYS A 279 6.08 -7.57 -9.29
C LYS A 279 6.25 -6.52 -8.21
N TYR A 280 5.15 -6.02 -7.64
CA TYR A 280 5.19 -4.93 -6.64
C TYR A 280 5.69 -5.39 -5.27
N GLY A 281 5.50 -6.66 -4.89
CA GLY A 281 5.98 -7.19 -3.60
C GLY A 281 7.50 -7.02 -3.43
N PRO A 282 8.33 -7.56 -4.34
CA PRO A 282 9.77 -7.36 -4.31
C PRO A 282 10.17 -5.89 -4.35
N GLU A 283 9.56 -5.08 -5.20
CA GLU A 283 9.87 -3.65 -5.31
C GLU A 283 9.65 -2.88 -4.00
N LEU A 284 8.60 -3.22 -3.24
CA LEU A 284 8.36 -2.61 -1.93
C LEU A 284 9.35 -3.09 -0.87
N VAL A 285 9.85 -4.33 -0.99
CA VAL A 285 10.94 -4.83 -0.13
C VAL A 285 12.22 -4.08 -0.46
N GLU A 286 12.58 -3.95 -1.73
CA GLU A 286 13.75 -3.19 -2.19
C GLU A 286 13.70 -1.74 -1.72
N LEU A 287 12.59 -1.04 -1.93
CA LEU A 287 12.39 0.34 -1.45
C LEU A 287 12.62 0.45 0.06
N ARG A 288 12.13 -0.52 0.83
CA ARG A 288 12.29 -0.54 2.28
C ARG A 288 13.70 -0.89 2.73
N CYS A 289 14.36 -1.83 2.05
CA CYS A 289 15.78 -2.11 2.28
C CYS A 289 16.62 -0.88 2.01
N GLY A 290 16.33 -0.17 0.92
CA GLY A 290 16.92 1.13 0.58
C GLY A 290 16.81 2.10 1.74
N MET A 291 15.58 2.43 2.14
CA MET A 291 15.31 3.40 3.22
C MET A 291 15.95 3.02 4.56
N LEU A 292 16.02 1.74 4.93
CA LEU A 292 16.49 1.32 6.27
C LEU A 292 17.99 1.02 6.37
N CYS A 293 18.64 0.71 5.25
CA CYS A 293 19.97 0.10 5.27
C CYS A 293 20.95 0.69 4.26
N GLU A 294 20.47 1.23 3.14
CA GLU A 294 21.35 1.62 2.02
C GLU A 294 21.35 3.12 1.76
N TRP A 295 20.28 3.82 2.14
CA TRP A 295 20.10 5.26 1.92
C TRP A 295 20.19 6.08 3.21
N ASP A 296 20.29 5.40 4.36
CA ASP A 296 20.71 6.01 5.61
C ASP A 296 22.23 6.19 5.58
N GLU A 297 22.68 7.45 5.68
CA GLU A 297 24.06 8.00 5.55
C GLU A 297 24.46 8.54 4.17
#